data_AF-A0AAX1K5N2-F1
#
_entry.id   AF-A0AAX1K5N2-F1
#
_cell.length_a   1.000
_cell.length_b   1.000
_cell.length_c   1.000
_cell.angle_alpha   90.00
_cell.angle_beta   90.00
_cell.angle_gamma   90.00
#
_symmetry.space_group_name_H-M   'P 1'
#
loop_
_entity.id
_entity.type
_entity.pdbx_description
1 polymer ?
#
loop_
_entity_poly.entity_id
_entity_poly.type
_entity_poly.pdbx_seq_one_letter_code
_entity_poly.pdbx_strand_id
1 'polypeptide(L)'
;MIYNRTFRAHLSLREIIQKIKAFSPELTGCYDLYQLLLFHFQKKRPDEFFGLIQEALPSVHPIFQTVFRTFIKDRDKVINALKMPYSNAKLEITNNLIKVIKRNAFGFRNFDNFRTRIFIALNIKKEKTNFGAH
;
A
#
# COMPACT_ATOMS: atom_id res chain seq x y z
N MET A 1 -23.49 -1.52 -8.26
CA MET A 1 -23.18 -0.50 -9.29
C MET A 1 -22.93 0.82 -8.58
N ILE A 2 -21.96 1.61 -9.05
CA ILE A 2 -21.60 2.91 -8.45
C ILE A 2 -21.88 4.00 -9.49
N TYR A 3 -22.46 5.13 -9.08
CA TYR A 3 -22.64 6.27 -9.97
C TYR A 3 -21.28 6.88 -10.32
N ASN A 4 -20.92 6.84 -11.59
CA ASN A 4 -19.67 7.40 -12.09
C ASN A 4 -19.92 8.79 -12.69
N ARG A 5 -19.33 9.84 -12.09
CA ARG A 5 -19.51 11.23 -12.54
C ARG A 5 -18.92 11.49 -13.93
N THR A 6 -17.82 10.84 -14.28
CA THR A 6 -17.15 11.01 -15.58
C THR A 6 -18.01 10.48 -16.72
N PHE A 7 -18.66 9.32 -16.52
CA PHE A 7 -19.55 8.73 -17.52
C PHE A 7 -21.02 9.09 -17.34
N ARG A 8 -21.37 9.86 -16.30
CA ARG A 8 -22.74 10.26 -15.93
C ARG A 8 -23.73 9.08 -15.92
N ALA A 9 -23.29 7.92 -15.41
CA ALA A 9 -24.06 6.69 -15.43
C ALA A 9 -23.76 5.80 -14.22
N HIS A 10 -24.72 4.93 -13.85
CA HIS A 10 -24.49 3.84 -12.91
C HIS A 10 -23.79 2.70 -13.62
N LEU A 11 -22.56 2.41 -13.21
CA LEU A 11 -21.74 1.40 -13.86
C LEU A 11 -21.20 0.41 -12.82
N SER A 12 -21.01 -0.83 -13.26
CA SER A 12 -20.16 -1.80 -12.60
C SER A 12 -18.68 -1.50 -12.88
N LEU A 13 -17.78 -2.06 -12.07
CA LEU A 13 -16.34 -1.92 -12.29
C LEU A 13 -15.93 -2.46 -13.67
N ARG A 14 -16.57 -3.53 -14.14
CA ARG A 14 -16.31 -4.12 -15.47
C ARG A 14 -16.68 -3.16 -16.59
N GLU A 15 -17.84 -2.51 -16.51
CA GLU A 15 -18.29 -1.55 -17.51
C GLU A 15 -17.44 -0.29 -17.53
N ILE A 16 -16.96 0.16 -16.35
CA ILE A 16 -16.00 1.27 -16.25
C ILE A 16 -14.70 0.90 -16.98
N ILE A 17 -14.15 -0.29 -16.74
CA ILE A 17 -12.93 -0.75 -17.41
C ILE A 17 -13.14 -0.83 -18.92
N GLN A 18 -14.26 -1.39 -19.39
CA GLN A 18 -14.55 -1.46 -20.83
C GLN A 18 -14.64 -0.06 -21.46
N LYS A 19 -15.30 0.89 -20.80
CA LYS A 19 -15.39 2.28 -21.29
C LYS A 19 -14.03 2.97 -21.30
N ILE A 20 -13.19 2.75 -20.30
CA ILE A 20 -11.81 3.27 -20.28
C ILE A 20 -10.99 2.67 -21.42
N LYS A 21 -11.13 1.35 -21.64
CA LYS A 21 -10.45 0.64 -22.73
C LYS A 21 -10.85 1.14 -24.12
N ALA A 22 -12.13 1.47 -24.31
CA ALA A 22 -12.64 2.06 -25.55
C ALA A 22 -12.20 3.51 -25.76
N PHE A 23 -11.79 4.23 -24.70
CA PHE A 23 -11.49 5.65 -24.76
C PHE A 23 -10.06 5.97 -25.22
N SER A 24 -9.05 5.21 -24.76
CA SER A 24 -7.67 5.38 -25.22
C SER A 24 -6.88 4.06 -25.18
N PRO A 25 -6.13 3.74 -26.24
CA PRO A 25 -5.22 2.61 -26.26
C PRO A 25 -4.06 2.78 -25.27
N GLU A 26 -3.62 4.01 -24.98
CA GLU A 26 -2.55 4.26 -23.99
C GLU A 26 -3.02 3.94 -22.56
N LEU A 27 -4.24 4.34 -22.21
CA LEU A 27 -4.86 4.00 -20.92
C LEU A 27 -5.06 2.48 -20.78
N THR A 28 -5.39 1.81 -21.87
CA THR A 28 -5.50 0.34 -21.92
C THR A 28 -4.14 -0.30 -21.61
N GLY A 29 -3.09 0.13 -22.29
CA GLY A 29 -1.73 -0.38 -22.06
C GLY A 29 -1.25 -0.15 -20.62
N CYS A 30 -1.51 1.04 -20.06
CA CYS A 30 -1.17 1.35 -18.66
C CYS A 30 -1.93 0.44 -17.67
N TYR A 31 -3.22 0.21 -17.92
CA TYR A 31 -4.04 -0.68 -17.10
C TYR A 31 -3.54 -2.12 -17.17
N ASP A 32 -3.28 -2.64 -18.37
CA ASP A 32 -2.85 -4.02 -18.56
C ASP A 32 -1.45 -4.26 -17.95
N LEU A 33 -0.52 -3.30 -18.08
CA LEU A 33 0.77 -3.32 -17.38
C LEU A 33 0.60 -3.36 -15.86
N TYR A 34 -0.28 -2.51 -15.31
CA TYR A 34 -0.57 -2.53 -13.87
C TYR A 34 -1.16 -3.87 -13.41
N GLN A 35 -2.10 -4.45 -14.18
CA GLN A 35 -2.69 -5.75 -13.85
C GLN A 35 -1.64 -6.87 -13.85
N LEU A 36 -0.72 -6.86 -14.82
CA LEU A 36 0.35 -7.85 -14.91
C LEU A 36 1.33 -7.71 -13.74
N LEU A 37 1.73 -6.48 -13.39
CA LEU A 37 2.54 -6.21 -12.20
C LEU A 37 1.84 -6.69 -10.92
N LEU A 38 0.55 -6.39 -10.76
CA LEU A 38 -0.25 -6.85 -9.63
C LEU A 38 -0.31 -8.38 -9.56
N PHE A 39 -0.44 -9.05 -10.70
CA PHE A 39 -0.42 -10.52 -10.77
C PHE A 39 0.90 -11.09 -10.27
N HIS A 40 2.04 -10.62 -10.78
CA HIS A 40 3.35 -11.07 -10.30
C HIS A 40 3.55 -10.76 -8.82
N PHE A 41 3.05 -9.62 -8.36
CA PHE A 41 3.10 -9.23 -6.95
C PHE A 41 2.34 -10.22 -6.07
N GLN A 42 1.08 -10.51 -6.40
CA GLN A 42 0.24 -11.45 -5.65
C GLN A 42 0.76 -12.88 -5.69
N LYS A 43 1.40 -13.28 -6.80
CA LYS A 43 2.03 -14.61 -6.94
C LYS A 43 3.42 -14.69 -6.30
N LYS A 44 3.88 -13.62 -5.65
CA LYS A 44 5.19 -13.55 -4.98
C LYS A 44 6.34 -13.91 -5.93
N ARG A 45 6.29 -13.40 -7.16
CA ARG A 45 7.23 -13.63 -8.26
C ARG A 45 8.13 -12.41 -8.47
N PRO A 46 9.19 -12.22 -7.64
CA PRO A 46 9.97 -10.99 -7.64
C PRO A 46 10.79 -10.80 -8.93
N ASP A 47 11.32 -11.87 -9.50
CA ASP A 47 12.19 -11.75 -10.67
C ASP A 47 11.39 -11.35 -11.90
N GLU A 48 10.21 -11.94 -12.10
CA GLU A 48 9.29 -11.55 -13.17
C GLU A 48 8.69 -10.15 -12.95
N PHE A 49 8.40 -9.78 -11.69
CA PHE A 49 7.92 -8.43 -11.35
C PHE A 49 8.96 -7.36 -11.72
N PHE A 50 10.22 -7.56 -11.34
CA PHE A 50 11.29 -6.61 -11.64
C PHE A 50 11.74 -6.67 -13.10
N GLY A 51 11.71 -7.84 -13.74
CA GLY A 51 11.97 -7.99 -15.17
C GLY A 51 10.98 -7.15 -15.99
N LEU A 52 9.69 -7.26 -15.69
CA LEU A 52 8.64 -6.47 -16.35
C LEU A 52 8.82 -4.96 -16.14
N ILE A 53 9.21 -4.53 -14.93
CA ILE A 53 9.50 -3.11 -14.65
C ILE A 53 10.66 -2.62 -15.51
N GLN A 54 11.76 -3.37 -15.59
CA GLN A 54 12.94 -2.98 -16.34
C GLN A 54 12.68 -2.95 -17.84
N GLU A 55 11.92 -3.92 -18.36
CA GLU A 55 11.51 -3.99 -19.77
C GLU A 55 10.59 -2.81 -20.15
N ALA A 56 9.63 -2.47 -19.28
CA ALA A 56 8.69 -1.39 -19.54
C ALA A 56 9.32 0.01 -19.34
N LEU A 57 10.34 0.16 -18.49
CA LEU A 57 10.89 1.46 -18.09
C LEU A 57 11.26 2.43 -19.24
N PRO A 58 11.84 1.98 -20.38
CA PRO A 58 12.22 2.87 -21.47
C PRO A 58 11.04 3.50 -22.21
N SER A 59 9.89 2.81 -22.27
CA SER A 59 8.73 3.18 -23.09
C SER A 59 7.47 3.47 -22.26
N VAL A 60 7.52 3.24 -20.94
CA VAL A 60 6.37 3.48 -20.07
C VAL A 60 6.05 4.97 -19.94
N HIS A 61 4.76 5.25 -19.79
CA HIS A 61 4.24 6.58 -19.55
C HIS A 61 4.96 7.26 -18.35
N PRO A 62 5.30 8.56 -18.43
CA PRO A 62 6.10 9.27 -17.41
C PRO A 62 5.60 9.12 -15.96
N ILE A 63 4.28 9.02 -15.78
CA ILE A 63 3.65 8.80 -14.47
C ILE A 63 4.20 7.55 -13.75
N PHE A 64 4.51 6.49 -14.50
CA PHE A 64 5.04 5.24 -13.92
C PHE A 64 6.56 5.26 -13.75
N GLN A 65 7.29 6.08 -14.50
CA GLN A 65 8.76 6.09 -14.48
C GLN A 65 9.30 6.36 -13.08
N THR A 66 8.74 7.34 -12.37
CA THR A 66 9.16 7.66 -10.99
C THR A 66 8.93 6.48 -10.06
N VAL A 67 7.74 5.86 -10.12
CA VAL A 67 7.39 4.69 -9.30
C VAL A 67 8.32 3.51 -9.59
N PHE A 68 8.59 3.23 -10.86
CA PHE A 68 9.47 2.14 -11.28
C PHE A 68 10.91 2.36 -10.84
N ARG A 69 11.43 3.60 -10.97
CA ARG A 69 12.76 3.96 -10.44
C ARG A 69 12.83 3.78 -8.93
N THR A 70 11.79 4.15 -8.19
CA THR A 70 11.73 3.90 -6.74
C THR A 70 11.73 2.41 -6.43
N PHE A 71 10.95 1.59 -7.14
CA PHE A 71 10.95 0.15 -6.94
C PHE A 71 12.32 -0.48 -7.21
N ILE A 72 13.01 -0.06 -8.27
CA ILE A 72 14.37 -0.52 -8.58
C ILE A 72 15.34 -0.11 -7.48
N LYS A 73 15.29 1.16 -7.03
CA LYS A 73 16.15 1.67 -5.96
C LYS A 73 15.95 0.93 -4.63
N ASP A 74 14.71 0.63 -4.28
CA ASP A 74 14.33 -0.03 -3.03
C ASP A 74 14.04 -1.54 -3.23
N ARG A 75 14.72 -2.18 -4.18
CA ARG A 75 14.46 -3.57 -4.63
C ARG A 75 14.32 -4.56 -3.47
N ASP A 76 15.28 -4.58 -2.54
CA ASP A 76 15.28 -5.52 -1.43
C ASP A 76 14.06 -5.35 -0.51
N LYS A 77 13.61 -4.11 -0.29
CA LYS A 77 12.41 -3.82 0.51
C LYS A 77 11.15 -4.35 -0.17
N VAL A 78 11.06 -4.17 -1.48
CA VAL A 78 9.92 -4.68 -2.28
C VAL A 78 9.94 -6.21 -2.33
N ILE A 79 11.10 -6.84 -2.52
CA ILE A 79 11.25 -8.30 -2.46
C ILE A 79 10.83 -8.83 -1.09
N ASN A 80 11.23 -8.14 -0.01
CA ASN A 80 10.81 -8.50 1.34
C ASN A 80 9.29 -8.36 1.49
N ALA A 81 8.68 -7.28 1.00
CA ALA A 81 7.23 -7.11 1.01
C ALA A 81 6.49 -8.20 0.22
N LEU A 82 7.07 -8.68 -0.89
CA LEU A 82 6.52 -9.78 -1.70
C LEU A 82 6.58 -11.13 -0.97
N LYS A 83 7.72 -11.43 -0.34
CA LYS A 83 7.95 -12.75 0.26
C LYS A 83 7.28 -12.89 1.63
N MET A 84 7.36 -11.85 2.45
CA MET A 84 6.96 -11.91 3.85
C MET A 84 5.45 -12.18 4.01
N PRO A 85 5.05 -12.99 5.00
CA PRO A 85 3.63 -13.24 5.31
C PRO A 85 3.01 -12.14 6.17
N TYR A 86 3.79 -11.14 6.59
CA TYR A 86 3.31 -10.09 7.49
C TYR A 86 2.42 -9.09 6.76
N SER A 87 1.19 -8.91 7.24
CA SER A 87 0.31 -7.86 6.76
C SER A 87 0.55 -6.55 7.52
N ASN A 88 0.45 -5.42 6.82
CA ASN A 88 0.47 -4.10 7.46
C ASN A 88 -0.77 -3.85 8.35
N ALA A 89 -1.77 -4.75 8.32
CA ALA A 89 -3.05 -4.59 9.01
C ALA A 89 -2.88 -4.31 10.51
N LYS A 90 -1.98 -5.03 11.21
CA LYS A 90 -1.74 -4.81 12.64
C LYS A 90 -1.16 -3.41 12.91
N LEU A 91 -0.26 -2.94 12.05
CA LEU A 91 0.33 -1.59 12.15
C LEU A 91 -0.70 -0.51 11.81
N GLU A 92 -1.54 -0.71 10.81
CA GLU A 92 -2.62 0.21 10.44
C GLU A 92 -3.67 0.34 11.52
N ILE A 93 -4.11 -0.77 12.12
CA ILE A 93 -5.03 -0.76 13.27
C ILE A 93 -4.44 0.08 14.40
N THR A 94 -3.16 -0.14 14.72
CA THR A 94 -2.45 0.59 15.77
C THR A 94 -2.35 2.09 15.44
N ASN A 95 -1.96 2.44 14.22
CA ASN A 95 -1.85 3.83 13.77
C ASN A 95 -3.21 4.56 13.79
N ASN A 96 -4.29 3.88 13.40
CA ASN A 96 -5.63 4.44 13.44
C ASN A 96 -6.09 4.69 14.88
N LEU A 97 -5.82 3.76 15.80
CA LEU A 97 -6.11 3.95 17.22
C LEU A 97 -5.34 5.16 17.79
N ILE A 98 -4.05 5.29 17.50
CA ILE A 98 -3.23 6.43 17.92
C ILE A 98 -3.82 7.76 17.40
N LYS A 99 -4.24 7.80 16.13
CA LYS A 99 -4.90 8.98 15.54
C LYS A 99 -6.21 9.31 16.26
N VAL A 100 -7.03 8.32 16.60
CA VAL A 100 -8.27 8.50 17.37
C VAL A 100 -7.98 9.07 18.76
N ILE A 101 -7.00 8.51 19.48
CA ILE A 101 -6.60 8.99 20.81
C ILE A 101 -6.13 10.45 20.74
N LYS A 102 -5.29 10.78 19.75
CA LYS A 102 -4.80 12.15 19.52
C LYS A 102 -5.95 13.12 19.24
N ARG A 103 -6.91 12.73 18.41
CA ARG A 103 -8.08 13.55 18.06
C ARG A 103 -8.99 13.79 19.25
N ASN A 104 -9.29 12.75 20.03
CA ASN A 104 -10.19 12.84 21.19
C ASN A 104 -9.60 13.67 22.34
N ALA A 105 -8.28 13.75 22.43
CA ALA A 105 -7.61 14.59 23.42
C ALA A 105 -7.41 16.05 22.97
N PHE A 106 -7.81 16.41 21.75
CA PHE A 106 -7.50 17.71 21.13
C PHE A 106 -5.99 18.03 21.11
N GLY A 107 -5.16 16.98 20.95
CA GLY A 107 -3.70 17.06 21.06
C GLY A 107 -3.19 16.78 22.47
N PHE A 108 -1.87 16.59 22.60
CA PHE A 108 -1.21 16.36 23.87
C PHE A 108 -0.09 17.36 24.04
N ARG A 109 -0.06 18.08 25.17
CA ARG A 109 1.06 18.95 25.54
C ARG A 109 2.26 18.17 26.07
N ASN A 110 2.01 17.01 26.67
CA ASN A 110 3.03 16.14 27.25
C ASN A 110 3.03 14.79 26.51
N PHE A 111 4.18 14.41 25.95
CA PHE A 111 4.34 13.18 25.18
C PHE A 111 4.24 11.92 26.05
N ASP A 112 4.70 11.95 27.29
CA ASP A 112 4.61 10.81 28.21
C ASP A 112 3.14 10.48 28.55
N ASN A 113 2.30 11.49 28.70
CA ASN A 113 0.86 11.31 28.89
C ASN A 113 0.20 10.71 27.64
N PHE A 114 0.64 11.13 26.44
CA PHE A 114 0.17 10.56 25.19
C PHE A 114 0.55 9.08 25.06
N ARG A 115 1.84 8.79 25.28
CA ARG A 115 2.41 7.44 25.25
C ARG A 115 1.73 6.52 26.27
N THR A 116 1.49 7.00 27.48
CA THR A 116 0.79 6.25 28.53
C THR A 116 -0.63 5.88 28.10
N ARG A 117 -1.39 6.82 27.54
CA ARG A 117 -2.74 6.53 27.02
C ARG A 117 -2.75 5.53 25.87
N ILE A 118 -1.75 5.59 24.98
CA ILE A 118 -1.60 4.61 23.89
C ILE A 118 -1.37 3.21 24.46
N PHE A 119 -0.46 3.05 25.42
CA PHE A 119 -0.19 1.74 26.03
C PHE A 119 -1.40 1.16 26.76
N ILE A 120 -2.15 2.00 27.50
CA ILE A 120 -3.38 1.58 28.16
C ILE A 120 -4.42 1.12 27.12
N ALA A 121 -4.62 1.90 26.06
CA ALA A 121 -5.62 1.58 25.03
C ALA A 121 -5.26 0.33 24.21
N LEU A 122 -3.98 0.07 23.98
CA LEU A 122 -3.50 -1.16 23.34
C LEU A 122 -3.48 -2.36 24.30
N ASN A 123 -3.79 -2.15 25.58
CA ASN A 123 -3.74 -3.15 26.65
C ASN A 123 -2.40 -3.91 26.70
N ILE A 124 -1.31 -3.24 26.29
CA ILE A 124 0.04 -3.80 26.34
C ILE A 124 0.48 -3.74 27.80
N LYS A 125 0.37 -4.86 28.53
CA LYS A 125 1.11 -5.01 29.79
C LYS A 125 2.59 -4.81 29.45
N LYS A 126 3.30 -3.97 30.21
CA LYS A 126 4.77 -4.03 30.23
C LYS A 126 5.14 -5.43 30.69
N GLU A 127 5.39 -6.34 29.75
CA GLU A 127 6.10 -7.57 30.10
C GLU A 127 7.45 -7.13 30.68
N LYS A 128 7.71 -7.53 31.93
CA LYS A 128 9.05 -7.42 32.49
C LYS A 128 9.94 -8.33 31.65
N THR A 129 10.64 -7.79 30.66
CA THR A 129 11.77 -8.47 30.04
C THR A 129 12.84 -8.62 31.11
N ASN A 130 12.78 -9.71 31.86
CA ASN A 130 13.93 -10.22 32.58
C ASN A 130 14.91 -10.73 31.53
N PHE A 131 15.80 -9.84 31.06
CA PHE A 131 17.06 -10.29 30.50
C PHE A 131 17.84 -10.90 31.66
N GLY A 132 17.64 -12.20 31.88
CA GLY A 132 18.50 -12.99 32.75
C GLY A 132 19.91 -12.90 32.21
N ALA A 133 20.78 -12.28 33.00
CA ALA A 133 22.22 -12.44 32.84
C ALA A 133 22.56 -13.90 33.09
N HIS A 134 23.01 -14.58 32.04
CA HIS A 134 23.88 -15.75 32.11
C HIS A 134 25.01 -15.52 31.12
#